data_AF-A0A923Q7T5-F1
#
_entry.id   AF-A0A923Q7T5-F1
#
_cell.length_a   1.000
_cell.length_b   1.000
_cell.length_c   1.000
_cell.angle_alpha   90.00
_cell.angle_beta   90.00
_cell.angle_gamma   90.00
#
_symmetry.space_group_name_H-M   'P 1'
#
loop_
_entity.id
_entity.type
_entity.pdbx_description
1 polymer ?
#
loop_
_entity_poly.entity_id
_entity_poly.type
_entity_poly.pdbx_seq_one_letter_code
_entity_poly.pdbx_strand_id
1 'polypeptide(L)'
;MRLADTILTQVHTGHAKLAERAWARGRGDRRTHTWPQAAEQSQLTGVTSQCNICGWRGRGFDGVEHSESALCPVCGSIARDRFLYWCWTRRTAYDPQAAVLETSPRMDQTYRDRMGERV
;
A
#
# COMPACT_ATOMS: atom_id res chain seq x y z
N MET A 1 -17.05 14.93 -22.78
CA MET A 1 -15.82 14.32 -22.20
C MET A 1 -14.66 14.65 -23.13
N ARG A 2 -13.54 15.19 -22.63
CA ARG A 2 -12.39 15.53 -23.50
C ARG A 2 -11.64 14.25 -23.85
N LEU A 3 -11.09 14.14 -25.06
CA LEU A 3 -10.34 12.94 -25.53
C LEU A 3 -9.26 12.47 -24.53
N ALA A 4 -8.59 13.42 -23.87
CA ALA A 4 -7.59 13.16 -22.84
C ALA A 4 -8.15 12.38 -21.63
N ASP A 5 -9.36 12.72 -21.17
CA ASP A 5 -10.01 12.06 -20.03
C ASP A 5 -10.32 10.59 -20.36
N THR A 6 -10.78 10.34 -21.59
CA THR A 6 -11.04 8.99 -22.10
C THR A 6 -9.76 8.16 -22.16
N ILE A 7 -8.66 8.73 -22.67
CA ILE A 7 -7.37 8.05 -22.76
C ILE A 7 -6.87 7.69 -21.36
N LEU A 8 -6.88 8.64 -20.41
CA LEU A 8 -6.47 8.38 -19.03
C LEU A 8 -7.32 7.26 -18.42
N THR A 9 -8.64 7.30 -18.59
CA THR A 9 -9.56 6.26 -18.10
C THR A 9 -9.22 4.87 -18.66
N GLN A 10 -8.92 4.79 -19.96
CA GLN A 10 -8.50 3.53 -20.59
C GLN A 10 -7.17 3.01 -20.04
N VAL A 11 -6.20 3.89 -19.77
CA VAL A 11 -4.91 3.49 -19.17
C VAL A 11 -5.10 2.99 -17.74
N HIS A 12 -5.88 3.68 -16.90
CA HIS A 12 -6.20 3.21 -15.55
C HIS A 12 -6.89 1.83 -15.58
N THR A 13 -7.85 1.66 -16.48
CA THR A 13 -8.54 0.37 -16.69
C THR A 13 -7.56 -0.73 -17.13
N GLY A 14 -6.63 -0.41 -18.03
CA GLY A 14 -5.58 -1.33 -18.48
C GLY A 14 -4.64 -1.74 -17.34
N HIS A 15 -4.22 -0.78 -16.51
CA HIS A 15 -3.35 -1.02 -15.36
C HIS A 15 -4.01 -1.95 -14.34
N ALA A 16 -5.28 -1.71 -14.00
CA ALA A 16 -6.06 -2.55 -13.09
C ALA A 16 -6.19 -4.00 -13.62
N LYS A 17 -6.53 -4.16 -14.91
CA LYS A 17 -6.63 -5.49 -15.55
C LYS A 17 -5.29 -6.24 -15.58
N LEU A 18 -4.17 -5.52 -15.76
CA LEU A 18 -2.84 -6.13 -15.71
C LEU A 18 -2.51 -6.63 -14.30
N ALA A 19 -2.78 -5.82 -13.28
CA ALA A 19 -2.60 -6.21 -11.89
C ALA A 19 -3.46 -7.44 -11.53
N GLU A 20 -4.74 -7.44 -11.92
CA GLU A 20 -5.65 -8.57 -11.72
C GLU A 20 -5.15 -9.86 -12.37
N ARG A 21 -4.68 -9.78 -13.63
CA ARG A 21 -4.11 -10.94 -14.33
C ARG A 21 -2.86 -11.47 -13.65
N ALA A 22 -1.97 -10.60 -13.19
CA ALA A 22 -0.78 -11.01 -12.45
C ALA A 22 -1.17 -11.69 -11.13
N TRP A 23 -2.12 -11.11 -10.40
CA TRP A 23 -2.63 -11.61 -9.13
C TRP A 23 -3.29 -12.98 -9.25
N ALA A 24 -4.17 -13.15 -10.24
CA ALA A 24 -4.92 -14.37 -10.49
C ALA A 24 -4.01 -15.53 -10.93
N ARG A 25 -2.92 -15.24 -11.65
CA ARG A 25 -2.00 -16.27 -12.16
C ARG A 25 -1.26 -17.02 -11.06
N GLY A 26 -1.17 -16.49 -9.84
CA GLY A 26 -0.77 -17.21 -8.61
C GLY A 26 0.59 -17.93 -8.63
N ARG A 27 1.38 -17.80 -9.70
CA ARG A 27 2.71 -18.39 -9.84
C ARG A 27 3.74 -17.42 -9.26
N GLY A 28 3.80 -17.36 -7.93
CA GLY A 28 4.68 -16.46 -7.18
C GLY A 28 4.01 -15.90 -5.94
N ASP A 29 4.76 -15.13 -5.15
CA ASP A 29 4.21 -14.46 -3.99
C ASP A 29 3.45 -13.19 -4.39
N ARG A 30 2.16 -13.17 -4.04
CA ARG A 30 1.25 -12.05 -4.27
C ARG A 30 1.72 -10.76 -3.63
N ARG A 31 2.51 -10.81 -2.55
CA ARG A 31 3.12 -9.64 -1.91
C ARG A 31 4.13 -8.92 -2.80
N THR A 32 4.63 -9.58 -3.85
CA THR A 32 5.51 -8.96 -4.85
C THR A 32 4.75 -8.31 -6.01
N HIS A 33 3.42 -8.40 -6.03
CA HIS A 33 2.57 -7.85 -7.07
C HIS A 33 1.72 -6.71 -6.55
N THR A 34 1.42 -5.74 -7.43
CA THR A 34 0.43 -4.70 -7.14
C THR A 34 -0.95 -5.33 -6.95
N TRP A 35 -1.65 -4.93 -5.89
CA TRP A 35 -3.00 -5.38 -5.61
C TRP A 35 -3.96 -4.81 -6.65
N PRO A 36 -4.99 -5.55 -7.11
CA PRO A 36 -5.96 -5.04 -8.09
C PRO A 36 -6.60 -3.72 -7.64
N GLN A 37 -7.03 -3.65 -6.37
CA GLN A 37 -7.62 -2.46 -5.76
C GLN A 37 -6.63 -1.28 -5.69
N ALA A 38 -5.34 -1.58 -5.47
CA ALA A 38 -4.32 -0.55 -5.44
C ALA A 38 -4.05 0.03 -6.83
N ALA A 39 -4.04 -0.81 -7.86
CA ALA A 39 -3.89 -0.37 -9.25
C ALA A 39 -5.08 0.49 -9.70
N GLU A 40 -6.29 0.13 -9.29
CA GLU A 40 -7.53 0.87 -9.57
C GLU A 40 -7.51 2.27 -8.95
N GLN A 41 -7.09 2.38 -7.68
CA GLN A 41 -7.05 3.66 -6.95
C GLN A 41 -5.75 4.45 -7.14
N SER A 42 -4.80 3.95 -7.93
CA SER A 42 -3.53 4.63 -8.20
C SER A 42 -3.70 5.79 -9.16
N GLN A 43 -2.99 6.89 -8.91
CA GLN A 43 -2.76 7.94 -9.90
C GLN A 43 -1.65 7.50 -10.87
N LEU A 44 -1.77 7.87 -12.15
CA LEU A 44 -0.76 7.55 -13.17
C LEU A 44 0.19 8.71 -13.47
N THR A 45 -0.23 9.95 -13.20
CA THR A 45 0.55 11.16 -13.46
C THR A 45 0.79 11.93 -12.17
N GLY A 46 1.90 12.67 -12.10
CA GLY A 46 2.27 13.43 -10.90
C GLY A 46 2.54 12.56 -9.66
N VAL A 47 2.93 11.30 -9.88
CA VAL A 47 3.22 10.35 -8.79
C VAL A 47 4.53 10.73 -8.12
N THR A 48 4.50 10.90 -6.80
CA THR A 48 5.67 11.14 -5.94
C THR A 48 5.76 10.12 -4.81
N SER A 49 4.70 9.34 -4.58
CA SER A 49 4.60 8.35 -3.51
C SER A 49 4.12 7.00 -4.05
N GLN A 50 4.70 5.92 -3.53
CA GLN A 50 4.31 4.55 -3.84
C GLN A 50 4.29 3.69 -2.58
N CYS A 51 3.22 2.92 -2.37
CA CYS A 51 3.16 1.90 -1.34
C CYS A 51 3.89 0.63 -1.82
N ASN A 52 4.93 0.20 -1.09
CA ASN A 52 5.67 -1.03 -1.39
C ASN A 52 4.97 -2.31 -0.95
N ILE A 53 3.86 -2.22 -0.22
CA ILE A 53 3.08 -3.36 0.25
C ILE A 53 1.98 -3.72 -0.76
N CYS A 54 1.10 -2.75 -1.08
CA CYS A 54 -0.02 -2.99 -2.01
C CYS A 54 0.24 -2.50 -3.43
N GLY A 55 1.28 -1.69 -3.66
CA GLY A 55 1.60 -1.14 -4.98
C GLY A 55 0.84 0.13 -5.38
N TRP A 56 0.06 0.73 -4.48
CA TRP A 56 -0.65 2.00 -4.73
C TRP A 56 0.31 3.15 -5.06
N ARG A 57 -0.11 4.07 -5.95
CA ARG A 57 0.67 5.23 -6.40
C ARG A 57 -0.16 6.52 -6.30
N GLY A 58 0.47 7.61 -5.86
CA GLY A 58 -0.17 8.93 -5.78
C GLY A 58 0.79 10.07 -5.49
N ARG A 59 0.23 11.28 -5.32
CA ARG A 59 0.97 12.49 -4.91
C ARG A 59 1.46 12.48 -3.46
N GLY A 60 0.91 11.64 -2.60
CA GLY A 60 1.23 11.63 -1.18
C GLY A 60 0.37 10.64 -0.42
N PHE A 61 0.89 10.07 0.65
CA PHE A 61 0.09 9.31 1.60
C PHE A 61 -0.85 10.24 2.37
N ASP A 62 -1.97 9.70 2.85
CA ASP A 62 -2.88 10.44 3.72
C ASP A 62 -2.28 10.63 5.11
N GLY A 63 -2.86 11.54 5.90
CA GLY A 63 -2.41 11.82 7.27
C GLY A 63 -1.24 12.81 7.33
N VAL A 64 -0.49 12.76 8.44
CA VAL A 64 0.65 13.65 8.70
C VAL A 64 1.94 12.98 8.25
N GLU A 65 2.92 13.77 7.81
CA GLU A 65 4.28 13.33 7.49
C GLU A 65 5.03 12.85 8.75
N HIS A 66 4.65 11.67 9.24
CA HIS A 66 5.21 11.02 10.42
C HIS A 66 5.17 9.50 10.20
N SER A 67 6.13 8.78 10.80
CA SER A 67 6.25 7.31 10.64
C SER A 67 4.97 6.56 11.00
N GLU A 68 4.24 7.09 11.96
CA GLU A 68 3.03 6.51 12.54
C GLU A 68 1.73 6.97 11.86
N SER A 69 1.80 7.93 10.93
CA SER A 69 0.61 8.64 10.43
C SER A 69 0.45 8.60 8.91
N ALA A 70 1.54 8.43 8.14
CA ALA A 70 1.50 8.45 6.68
C ALA A 70 0.77 7.22 6.10
N LEU A 71 -0.55 7.31 5.93
CA LEU A 71 -1.48 6.23 5.64
C LEU A 71 -1.61 5.96 4.14
N CYS A 72 -1.55 4.69 3.75
CA CYS A 72 -1.95 4.27 2.41
C CYS A 72 -3.49 4.18 2.33
N PRO A 73 -4.13 4.87 1.38
CA PRO A 73 -5.60 4.89 1.27
C PRO A 73 -6.19 3.52 0.92
N VAL A 74 -5.38 2.60 0.41
CA VAL A 74 -5.85 1.28 -0.07
C VAL A 74 -5.69 0.20 1.01
N CYS A 75 -4.49 0.02 1.53
CA CYS A 75 -4.18 -1.08 2.45
C CYS A 75 -4.07 -0.65 3.91
N GLY A 76 -4.22 0.63 4.22
CA GLY A 76 -4.11 1.16 5.58
C GLY A 76 -2.70 1.11 6.18
N SER A 77 -1.67 0.74 5.39
CA SER A 77 -0.29 0.72 5.89
C SER A 77 0.16 2.13 6.27
N ILE A 78 0.90 2.27 7.36
CA ILE A 78 1.61 3.51 7.71
C ILE A 78 3.09 3.45 7.28
N ALA A 79 3.84 4.53 7.43
CA ALA A 79 5.25 4.57 7.02
C ALA A 79 6.11 3.53 7.76
N ARG A 80 5.83 3.27 9.05
CA ARG A 80 6.46 2.18 9.82
C ARG A 80 6.29 0.82 9.15
N ASP A 81 5.06 0.44 8.76
CA ASP A 81 4.80 -0.85 8.10
C ASP A 81 5.59 -0.99 6.81
N ARG A 82 5.59 0.09 6.00
CA ARG A 82 6.30 0.12 4.72
C ARG A 82 7.80 0.00 4.92
N PHE A 83 8.36 0.61 5.97
CA PHE A 83 9.77 0.48 6.32
C PHE A 83 10.11 -0.95 6.78
N LEU A 84 9.28 -1.54 7.66
CA LEU A 84 9.47 -2.92 8.13
C LEU A 84 9.39 -3.92 6.98
N TYR A 85 8.42 -3.75 6.08
CA TYR A 85 8.28 -4.56 4.86
C TYR A 85 9.49 -4.42 3.95
N TRP A 86 10.03 -3.21 3.79
CA TRP A 86 11.26 -2.99 3.04
C TRP A 86 12.45 -3.72 3.68
N CYS A 87 12.61 -3.63 5.00
CA CYS A 87 13.65 -4.36 5.72
C CYS A 87 13.53 -5.87 5.49
N TRP A 88 12.33 -6.44 5.60
CA TRP A 88 12.11 -7.86 5.37
C TRP A 88 12.39 -8.29 3.92
N THR A 89 11.96 -7.50 2.94
CA THR A 89 12.16 -7.86 1.51
C THR A 89 13.56 -7.55 0.98
N ARG A 90 14.35 -6.70 1.65
CA ARG A 90 15.65 -6.23 1.14
C ARG A 90 16.85 -6.56 2.03
N ARG A 91 16.66 -6.72 3.33
CA ARG A 91 17.75 -6.94 4.31
C ARG A 91 17.79 -8.35 4.86
N THR A 92 16.77 -9.17 4.57
CA THR A 92 16.74 -10.60 4.88
C THR A 92 16.59 -11.40 3.60
N ALA A 93 17.09 -12.64 3.60
CA ALA A 93 16.79 -13.57 2.52
C ALA A 93 15.26 -13.72 2.44
N TYR A 94 14.73 -13.44 1.26
CA TYR A 94 13.30 -13.47 1.05
C TYR A 94 12.76 -14.90 1.19
N ASP A 95 11.78 -15.08 2.07
CA ASP A 95 11.11 -16.35 2.32
C ASP A 95 9.60 -16.19 2.09
N PRO A 96 9.00 -16.86 1.08
CA PRO A 96 7.57 -16.78 0.83
C PRO A 96 6.71 -17.38 1.95
N GLN A 97 7.27 -18.20 2.85
CA GLN A 97 6.57 -18.75 4.01
C GLN A 97 6.63 -17.84 5.24
N ALA A 98 7.50 -16.83 5.25
CA ALA A 98 7.60 -15.91 6.37
C ALA A 98 6.32 -15.08 6.52
N ALA A 99 5.86 -14.91 7.76
CA ALA A 99 4.75 -14.05 8.13
C ALA A 99 5.25 -12.83 8.92
N VAL A 100 4.64 -11.67 8.69
CA VAL A 100 4.94 -10.46 9.46
C VAL A 100 3.96 -10.37 10.61
N LEU A 101 4.47 -10.36 11.84
CA LEU A 101 3.68 -10.09 13.04
C LEU A 101 3.94 -8.64 13.48
N GLU A 102 2.93 -7.79 13.38
CA GLU A 102 3.01 -6.42 13.90
C GLU A 102 2.58 -6.41 15.37
N THR A 103 3.53 -6.23 16.29
CA THR A 103 3.25 -6.21 17.73
C THR A 103 3.21 -4.81 18.31
N SER A 104 3.60 -3.78 17.55
CA SER A 104 3.56 -2.42 18.07
C SER A 104 2.15 -1.84 17.91
N PRO A 105 1.63 -1.14 18.94
CA PRO A 105 0.28 -0.59 18.87
C PRO A 105 0.14 0.36 17.70
N ARG A 106 -1.03 0.30 17.07
CA ARG A 106 -1.49 1.38 16.21
C ARG A 106 -1.84 2.54 17.13
N MET A 107 -1.32 3.74 16.88
CA MET A 107 -1.62 4.93 17.70
C MET A 107 -3.02 5.50 17.37
N ASP A 108 -3.98 4.61 17.16
CA ASP A 108 -5.36 4.90 16.84
C ASP A 108 -6.15 5.27 18.11
N GLN A 109 -7.46 5.48 17.94
CA GLN A 109 -8.31 5.86 19.06
C GLN A 109 -8.36 4.77 20.13
N THR A 110 -8.38 3.49 19.74
CA THR A 110 -8.38 2.37 20.69
C THR A 110 -7.15 2.38 21.58
N TYR A 111 -5.96 2.63 21.03
CA TYR A 111 -4.75 2.80 21.84
C TYR A 111 -4.87 3.98 22.81
N ARG A 112 -5.36 5.13 22.34
CA ARG A 112 -5.53 6.34 23.18
C ARG A 112 -6.51 6.11 24.32
N ASP A 113 -7.64 5.47 24.04
CA ASP A 113 -8.65 5.12 25.05
C ASP A 113 -8.04 4.21 26.12
N ARG A 114 -7.31 3.16 25.70
CA ARG A 114 -6.64 2.23 26.62
C ARG A 114 -5.55 2.88 27.47
N MET A 115 -4.84 3.87 26.94
CA MET A 115 -3.86 4.62 27.71
C MET A 115 -4.53 5.64 28.66
N GLY A 116 -5.68 6.20 28.27
CA GLY A 116 -6.50 7.06 29.12
C GLY A 116 -7.12 6.32 30.31
N GLU A 117 -7.53 5.05 30.13
CA GLU A 117 -8.03 4.17 31.21
C GLU A 117 -6.97 3.82 32.28
N ARG A 118 -5.68 4.07 32.01
CA ARG A 118 -4.57 3.77 32.92
C ARG A 118 -4.15 4.93 33.81
N VAL A 119 -4.71 6.13 33.60
CA VAL A 119 -4.40 7.35 34.37
C VAL A 119 -5.36 7.51 35.52
#